data_AF-A0A7C6YYW4-F1
#
_entry.id   AF-A0A7C6YYW4-F1
#
_cell.length_a   1.000
_cell.length_b   1.000
_cell.length_c   1.000
_cell.angle_alpha   90.00
_cell.angle_beta   90.00
_cell.angle_gamma   90.00
#
_symmetry.space_group_name_H-M   'P 1'
#
loop_
_entity.id
_entity.type
_entity.pdbx_description
1 polymer ?
#
loop_
_entity_poly.entity_id
_entity_poly.type
_entity_poly.pdbx_seq_one_letter_code
_entity_poly.pdbx_strand_id
1 'polypeptide(L)'
;SPAFKGIPFYIQQMNAFVRTFAMAFNEGYIDKNGDGIISPDEDGIGHVDGYTLDPDGDGSIESKKGIRFFTMLGDGIIEDGRKSIDSASFIDGAEDADSIVERYKKITAKNFAVSKDVIENCNNIATSDVEGEVGNMKLVEELIKMRHNTGVFAEGAPEDFMKSLVATLGIDSQQSIRHSENRDNIVKQIQNRRLADSGVSLDEEMANMIRYQHSYNAAAMMIITMGEIYDTLINRLGMR
;
A
#
# COMPACT_ATOMS: atom_id res chain seq x y z
N SER A 1 4.62 -11.83 -16.90
CA SER A 1 4.43 -11.66 -15.45
C SER A 1 3.49 -10.50 -15.22
N PRO A 2 2.46 -10.61 -14.36
CA PRO A 2 1.85 -9.39 -13.85
C PRO A 2 2.96 -8.63 -13.13
N ALA A 3 3.20 -7.40 -13.55
CA ALA A 3 4.10 -6.50 -12.85
C ALA A 3 3.51 -6.26 -11.45
N PHE A 4 4.25 -6.61 -10.41
CA PHE A 4 3.89 -6.29 -9.03
C PHE A 4 3.58 -4.78 -8.94
N LYS A 5 2.35 -4.44 -8.55
CA LYS A 5 1.89 -3.05 -8.62
C LYS A 5 2.45 -2.17 -7.50
N GLY A 6 2.94 -2.78 -6.42
CA GLY A 6 3.58 -2.09 -5.30
C GLY A 6 2.62 -1.35 -4.36
N ILE A 7 3.10 -1.01 -3.17
CA ILE A 7 2.33 -0.29 -2.14
C ILE A 7 1.75 1.04 -2.68
N PRO A 8 2.49 1.87 -3.45
CA PRO A 8 1.96 3.13 -3.98
C PRO A 8 0.70 2.96 -4.83
N PHE A 9 0.60 1.89 -5.62
CA PHE A 9 -0.59 1.60 -6.42
C PHE A 9 -1.82 1.37 -5.53
N TYR A 10 -1.69 0.53 -4.50
CA TYR A 10 -2.82 0.25 -3.59
C TYR A 10 -3.25 1.50 -2.82
N ILE A 11 -2.31 2.35 -2.40
CA ILE A 11 -2.62 3.65 -1.79
C ILE A 11 -3.38 4.56 -2.78
N GLN A 12 -2.97 4.59 -4.05
CA GLN A 12 -3.67 5.36 -5.08
C GLN A 12 -5.10 4.84 -5.30
N GLN A 13 -5.30 3.52 -5.36
CA GLN A 13 -6.63 2.93 -5.49
C GLN A 13 -7.52 3.24 -4.28
N MET A 14 -6.97 3.18 -3.06
CA MET A 14 -7.73 3.56 -1.86
C MET A 14 -8.08 5.05 -1.86
N ASN A 15 -7.16 5.91 -2.30
CA ASN A 15 -7.43 7.34 -2.46
C ASN A 15 -8.52 7.58 -3.50
N ALA A 16 -8.47 6.91 -4.65
CA ALA A 16 -9.50 6.98 -5.67
C ALA A 16 -10.86 6.56 -5.11
N PHE A 17 -10.93 5.42 -4.42
CA PHE A 17 -12.15 4.93 -3.78
C PHE A 17 -12.78 5.97 -2.85
N VAL A 18 -12.03 6.49 -1.88
CA VAL A 18 -12.62 7.43 -0.91
C VAL A 18 -13.03 8.75 -1.55
N ARG A 19 -12.34 9.19 -2.60
CA ARG A 19 -12.71 10.42 -3.34
C ARG A 19 -14.02 10.24 -4.09
N THR A 20 -14.12 9.18 -4.89
CA THR A 20 -15.33 8.88 -5.65
C THR A 20 -16.50 8.58 -4.73
N PHE A 21 -16.28 7.79 -3.67
CA PHE A 21 -17.34 7.45 -2.72
C PHE A 21 -17.84 8.67 -1.94
N ALA A 22 -16.92 9.52 -1.44
CA ALA A 22 -17.31 10.72 -0.72
C ALA A 22 -18.06 11.71 -1.62
N MET A 23 -17.59 11.89 -2.85
CA MET A 23 -18.20 12.79 -3.82
C MET A 23 -19.59 12.30 -4.24
N ALA A 24 -19.72 11.03 -4.58
CA ALA A 24 -21.01 10.43 -4.94
C ALA A 24 -22.00 10.48 -3.77
N PHE A 25 -21.56 10.23 -2.53
CA PHE A 25 -22.45 10.28 -1.36
C PHE A 25 -22.87 11.71 -1.01
N ASN A 26 -21.91 12.64 -1.01
CA ASN A 26 -22.17 14.01 -0.57
C ASN A 26 -22.88 14.84 -1.63
N GLU A 27 -22.39 14.82 -2.87
CA GLU A 27 -22.91 15.66 -3.96
C GLU A 27 -23.85 14.90 -4.89
N GLY A 28 -23.82 13.57 -4.91
CA GLY A 28 -24.55 12.78 -5.92
C GLY A 28 -23.79 12.63 -7.24
N TYR A 29 -22.62 13.25 -7.39
CA TYR A 29 -21.83 13.22 -8.63
C TYR A 29 -21.18 11.87 -8.87
N ILE A 30 -21.47 11.27 -10.04
CA ILE A 30 -20.93 9.97 -10.44
C ILE A 30 -20.35 10.09 -11.85
N ASP A 31 -19.02 10.11 -11.96
CA ASP A 31 -18.30 10.00 -13.22
C ASP A 31 -18.43 8.58 -13.80
N LYS A 32 -19.51 8.32 -14.55
CA LYS A 32 -19.83 6.99 -15.10
C LYS A 32 -18.93 6.68 -16.30
N ASN A 33 -18.55 7.70 -17.05
CA ASN A 33 -17.77 7.54 -18.28
C ASN A 33 -16.24 7.51 -18.02
N GLY A 34 -15.80 7.94 -16.84
CA GLY A 34 -14.41 7.94 -16.38
C GLY A 34 -13.54 9.02 -17.02
N ASP A 35 -14.13 10.08 -17.57
CA ASP A 35 -13.40 11.16 -18.25
C ASP A 35 -12.94 12.27 -17.28
N GLY A 36 -13.36 12.19 -16.02
CA GLY A 36 -13.01 13.14 -14.96
C GLY A 36 -13.82 14.44 -14.97
N ILE A 37 -14.86 14.52 -15.81
CA ILE A 37 -15.80 15.64 -15.92
C ILE A 37 -17.17 15.14 -15.51
N ILE A 38 -17.82 15.83 -14.58
CA ILE A 38 -19.19 15.49 -14.19
C ILE A 38 -20.15 16.16 -15.17
N SER A 39 -20.78 15.36 -16.01
CA SER A 39 -21.82 15.85 -16.93
C SER A 39 -23.17 16.06 -16.21
N PRO A 40 -24.09 16.88 -16.73
CA PRO A 40 -25.41 17.08 -16.08
C PRO A 40 -26.25 15.80 -15.92
N ASP A 41 -26.00 14.75 -16.71
CA ASP A 41 -26.63 13.42 -16.61
C ASP A 41 -25.94 12.46 -15.61
N GLU A 42 -24.83 12.92 -15.06
CA GLU A 42 -24.01 12.28 -14.02
C GLU A 42 -24.18 12.94 -12.65
N ASP A 43 -24.99 14.00 -12.59
CA ASP A 43 -25.48 14.64 -11.38
C ASP A 43 -26.67 13.88 -10.81
N GLY A 44 -26.49 13.35 -9.60
CA GLY A 44 -27.48 12.57 -8.87
C GLY A 44 -28.10 13.37 -7.73
N ILE A 45 -28.58 12.66 -6.70
CA ILE A 45 -29.01 13.29 -5.45
C ILE A 45 -27.96 12.95 -4.40
N GLY A 46 -27.35 13.99 -3.81
CA GLY A 46 -26.39 13.86 -2.72
C GLY A 46 -26.96 14.25 -1.37
N HIS A 47 -26.22 13.94 -0.30
CA HIS A 47 -26.53 14.42 1.05
C HIS A 47 -26.65 15.95 1.13
N VAL A 48 -25.89 16.68 0.29
CA VAL A 48 -25.89 18.15 0.20
C VAL A 48 -27.24 18.72 -0.25
N ASP A 49 -28.00 17.95 -1.03
CA ASP A 49 -29.27 18.38 -1.61
C ASP A 49 -30.44 18.29 -0.64
N GLY A 50 -30.28 17.50 0.41
CA GLY A 50 -31.31 17.28 1.39
C GLY A 50 -31.34 18.31 2.51
N TYR A 51 -32.39 18.16 3.30
CA TYR A 51 -32.74 19.01 4.41
C TYR A 51 -32.61 18.26 5.74
N THR A 52 -32.07 18.95 6.75
CA THR A 52 -31.97 18.44 8.11
C THR A 52 -33.34 18.34 8.77
N LEU A 53 -33.48 17.40 9.69
CA LEU A 53 -34.71 17.22 10.45
C LEU A 53 -34.80 18.29 11.55
N ASP A 54 -35.93 18.98 11.61
CA ASP A 54 -36.36 19.75 12.77
C ASP A 54 -37.03 18.77 13.76
N PRO A 55 -36.40 18.42 14.90
CA PRO A 55 -36.91 17.42 15.83
C PRO A 55 -38.21 17.82 16.48
N ASP A 56 -38.43 19.13 16.64
CA ASP A 56 -39.55 19.70 17.39
C ASP A 56 -40.67 20.18 16.46
N GLY A 57 -40.38 20.35 15.16
CA GLY A 57 -41.34 20.79 14.13
C GLY A 57 -41.93 22.17 14.40
N ASP A 58 -41.30 22.94 15.31
CA ASP A 58 -41.70 24.27 15.75
C ASP A 58 -40.91 25.38 15.02
N GLY A 59 -39.99 25.00 14.13
CA GLY A 59 -39.10 25.91 13.40
C GLY A 59 -37.92 26.41 14.24
N SER A 60 -37.67 25.84 15.42
CA SER A 60 -36.56 26.23 16.30
C SER A 60 -35.19 25.81 15.78
N ILE A 61 -35.12 24.74 14.99
CA ILE A 61 -33.94 24.33 14.24
C ILE A 61 -34.16 24.68 12.77
N GLU A 62 -33.47 25.70 12.29
CA GLU A 62 -33.47 26.04 10.87
C GLU A 62 -33.05 24.81 10.05
N SER A 63 -33.90 24.38 9.12
CA SER A 63 -33.57 23.28 8.22
C SER A 63 -32.40 23.70 7.35
N LYS A 64 -31.25 23.04 7.52
CA LYS A 64 -30.02 23.36 6.81
C LYS A 64 -29.90 22.51 5.57
N LYS A 65 -29.71 23.16 4.43
CA LYS A 65 -29.24 22.54 3.19
C LYS A 65 -27.72 22.69 3.10
N GLY A 66 -27.04 21.82 2.36
CA GLY A 66 -25.63 22.01 2.05
C GLY A 66 -24.65 21.30 2.98
N ILE A 67 -25.14 20.45 3.88
CA ILE A 67 -24.29 19.69 4.79
C ILE A 67 -23.70 18.50 4.03
N ARG A 68 -22.39 18.30 4.14
CA ARG A 68 -21.69 17.14 3.58
C ARG A 68 -21.47 16.13 4.68
N PHE A 69 -21.77 14.86 4.41
CA PHE A 69 -21.60 13.81 5.40
C PHE A 69 -20.12 13.47 5.59
N PHE A 70 -19.36 13.39 4.50
CA PHE A 70 -17.93 13.12 4.53
C PHE A 70 -17.12 14.38 4.24
N THR A 71 -16.05 14.58 4.99
CA THR A 71 -15.04 15.63 4.73
C THR A 71 -13.65 15.02 4.92
N MET A 72 -12.72 15.79 5.47
CA MET A 72 -11.39 15.33 5.79
C MET A 72 -10.97 15.78 7.18
N LEU A 73 -9.95 15.13 7.71
CA LEU A 73 -9.22 15.60 8.89
C LEU A 73 -8.48 16.89 8.55
N GLY A 74 -8.70 17.93 9.34
CA GLY A 74 -8.01 19.20 9.24
C GLY A 74 -6.64 19.18 9.93
N ASP A 75 -5.95 20.32 9.83
CA ASP A 75 -4.63 20.52 10.45
C ASP A 75 -4.70 20.84 11.96
N GLY A 76 -5.90 21.00 12.51
CA GLY A 76 -6.11 21.20 13.94
C GLY A 76 -5.74 19.95 14.74
N ILE A 77 -4.62 20.02 15.47
CA ILE A 77 -4.22 19.01 16.46
C ILE A 77 -4.95 19.32 17.78
N ILE A 78 -5.71 18.35 18.29
CA ILE A 78 -6.12 18.29 19.70
C ILE A 78 -5.36 17.16 20.39
N GLU A 79 -5.38 17.15 21.72
CA GLU A 79 -4.75 16.12 22.56
C GLU A 79 -5.14 14.68 22.18
N ASP A 80 -6.27 14.49 21.48
CA ASP A 80 -6.86 13.20 21.06
C ASP A 80 -6.76 12.89 19.55
N GLY A 81 -6.05 13.72 18.76
CA GLY A 81 -5.85 13.49 17.32
C GLY A 81 -6.17 14.69 16.43
N ARG A 82 -6.50 14.44 15.16
CA ARG A 82 -6.94 15.49 14.22
C ARG A 82 -8.46 15.59 14.24
N LYS A 83 -9.02 16.80 14.31
CA LYS A 83 -10.48 17.01 14.11
C LYS A 83 -10.84 16.94 12.64
N SER A 84 -12.02 16.40 12.35
CA SER A 84 -12.66 16.64 11.06
C SER A 84 -12.99 18.12 10.89
N ILE A 85 -13.00 18.57 9.65
CA ILE A 85 -13.46 19.91 9.30
C ILE A 85 -14.96 19.87 8.99
N ASP A 86 -15.62 21.01 9.18
CA ASP A 86 -17.01 21.22 8.77
C ASP A 86 -17.15 21.36 7.25
N SER A 87 -18.39 21.28 6.78
CA SER A 87 -18.75 21.29 5.35
C SER A 87 -18.40 22.62 4.70
N ALA A 88 -18.56 23.74 5.42
CA ALA A 88 -18.27 25.08 4.92
C ALA A 88 -16.76 25.29 4.72
N SER A 89 -15.94 24.84 5.66
CA SER A 89 -14.48 24.91 5.59
C SER A 89 -13.90 23.95 4.55
N PHE A 90 -14.55 22.80 4.32
CA PHE A 90 -14.13 21.85 3.29
C PHE A 90 -14.36 22.41 1.88
N ILE A 91 -15.55 22.97 1.64
CA ILE A 91 -15.93 23.49 0.33
C ILE A 91 -15.29 24.85 0.04
N ASP A 92 -15.12 25.68 1.07
CA ASP A 92 -14.43 26.98 1.04
C ASP A 92 -14.89 27.81 -0.17
N GLY A 93 -16.23 27.97 -0.26
CA GLY A 93 -16.93 28.78 -1.25
C GLY A 93 -17.01 28.23 -2.68
N ALA A 94 -16.64 26.97 -2.91
CA ALA A 94 -16.79 26.34 -4.22
C ALA A 94 -18.27 26.08 -4.56
N GLU A 95 -18.73 26.60 -5.70
CA GLU A 95 -20.12 26.48 -6.20
C GLU A 95 -20.20 25.69 -7.50
N ASP A 96 -19.18 25.75 -8.36
CA ASP A 96 -19.15 25.03 -9.64
C ASP A 96 -18.65 23.59 -9.47
N ALA A 97 -19.21 22.64 -10.23
CA ALA A 97 -18.85 21.22 -10.17
C ALA A 97 -17.32 20.97 -10.25
N ASP A 98 -16.62 21.63 -11.17
CA ASP A 98 -15.16 21.50 -11.31
C ASP A 98 -14.40 21.92 -10.04
N SER A 99 -14.83 23.03 -9.43
CA SER A 99 -14.23 23.55 -8.20
C SER A 99 -14.50 22.63 -7.00
N ILE A 100 -15.67 21.99 -6.98
CA ILE A 100 -16.04 20.99 -5.97
C ILE A 100 -15.19 19.73 -6.14
N VAL A 101 -15.04 19.22 -7.36
CA VAL A 101 -14.18 18.07 -7.68
C VAL A 101 -12.73 18.30 -7.23
N GLU A 102 -12.19 19.51 -7.40
CA GLU A 102 -10.87 19.90 -6.91
C GLU A 102 -10.76 19.83 -5.37
N ARG A 103 -11.83 20.13 -4.62
CA ARG A 103 -11.84 19.95 -3.15
C ARG A 103 -11.74 18.47 -2.78
N TYR A 104 -12.48 17.60 -3.46
CA TYR A 104 -12.45 16.16 -3.20
C TYR A 104 -11.08 15.54 -3.51
N LYS A 105 -10.30 16.07 -4.47
CA LYS A 105 -8.91 15.60 -4.72
C LYS A 105 -8.00 15.72 -3.49
N LYS A 106 -8.32 16.60 -2.53
CA LYS A 106 -7.58 16.74 -1.25
C LYS A 106 -7.88 15.62 -0.24
N ILE A 107 -8.97 14.86 -0.44
CA ILE A 107 -9.28 13.66 0.34
C ILE A 107 -8.34 12.53 -0.07
N THR A 108 -7.87 11.79 0.92
CA THR A 108 -7.03 10.61 0.82
C THR A 108 -7.55 9.59 1.82
N ALA A 109 -7.23 8.32 1.63
CA ALA A 109 -7.65 7.26 2.55
C ALA A 109 -7.10 7.46 3.98
N LYS A 110 -6.08 8.31 4.15
CA LYS A 110 -5.49 8.66 5.46
C LYS A 110 -6.25 9.76 6.19
N ASN A 111 -6.86 10.71 5.49
CA ASN A 111 -7.55 11.86 6.09
C ASN A 111 -9.06 11.83 5.88
N PHE A 112 -9.63 10.82 5.22
CA PHE A 112 -11.07 10.66 5.08
C PHE A 112 -11.76 10.55 6.45
N ALA A 113 -12.81 11.34 6.66
CA ALA A 113 -13.54 11.39 7.93
C ALA A 113 -14.99 11.81 7.74
N VAL A 114 -15.84 11.57 8.75
CA VAL A 114 -17.18 12.14 8.84
C VAL A 114 -17.07 13.62 9.21
N SER A 115 -17.92 14.46 8.61
CA SER A 115 -17.96 15.90 8.83
C SER A 115 -18.16 16.25 10.29
N LYS A 116 -17.51 17.32 10.73
CA LYS A 116 -17.68 17.87 12.07
C LYS A 116 -19.14 18.23 12.35
N ASP A 117 -19.85 18.73 11.33
CA ASP A 117 -21.26 19.12 11.45
C ASP A 117 -22.14 17.94 11.90
N VAL A 118 -21.86 16.75 11.37
CA VAL A 118 -22.63 15.53 11.67
C VAL A 118 -22.17 14.90 13.00
N ILE A 119 -20.88 14.95 13.30
CA ILE A 119 -20.32 14.41 14.55
C ILE A 119 -20.81 15.20 15.78
N GLU A 120 -20.85 16.53 15.68
CA GLU A 120 -21.28 17.39 16.78
C GLU A 120 -22.81 17.42 16.92
N ASN A 121 -23.56 17.21 15.83
CA ASN A 121 -25.01 17.15 15.86
C ASN A 121 -25.57 16.16 14.82
N CYS A 122 -26.09 15.03 15.28
CA CYS A 122 -26.70 14.02 14.42
C CYS A 122 -27.96 14.51 13.68
N ASN A 123 -28.63 15.58 14.15
CA ASN A 123 -29.76 16.16 13.44
C ASN A 123 -29.35 16.81 12.11
N ASN A 124 -28.04 17.05 11.91
CA ASN A 124 -27.49 17.54 10.65
C ASN A 124 -27.40 16.47 9.55
N ILE A 125 -27.83 15.23 9.80
CA ILE A 125 -27.99 14.23 8.76
C ILE A 125 -29.22 14.62 7.93
N ALA A 126 -28.99 14.94 6.66
CA ALA A 126 -30.05 15.27 5.73
C ALA A 126 -30.86 14.01 5.44
N THR A 127 -32.18 14.09 5.61
CA THR A 127 -33.08 12.93 5.45
C THR A 127 -34.26 13.21 4.52
N SER A 128 -34.70 14.46 4.47
CA SER A 128 -35.78 14.93 3.61
C SER A 128 -35.24 15.54 2.30
N ASP A 129 -35.97 15.36 1.20
CA ASP A 129 -35.76 16.07 -0.07
C ASP A 129 -36.49 17.43 -0.13
N VAL A 130 -37.43 17.68 0.82
CA VAL A 130 -38.23 18.90 0.90
C VAL A 130 -38.03 19.58 2.26
N GLU A 131 -38.02 20.91 2.26
CA GLU A 131 -37.89 21.74 3.45
C GLU A 131 -39.07 21.56 4.42
N GLY A 132 -38.77 21.39 5.72
CA GLY A 132 -39.77 21.40 6.79
C GLY A 132 -40.60 20.12 6.95
N GLU A 133 -40.31 19.04 6.21
CA GLU A 133 -41.01 17.78 6.38
C GLU A 133 -40.41 16.92 7.52
N VAL A 134 -41.21 16.65 8.55
CA VAL A 134 -40.82 15.82 9.72
C VAL A 134 -40.83 14.31 9.39
N GLY A 135 -41.42 13.91 8.26
CA GLY A 135 -41.75 12.52 7.92
C GLY A 135 -41.28 12.08 6.54
N ASN A 136 -40.06 12.43 6.13
CA ASN A 136 -39.51 12.10 4.82
C ASN A 136 -38.15 11.41 4.93
N MET A 137 -38.00 10.29 4.22
CA MET A 137 -36.78 9.48 4.18
C MET A 137 -36.33 9.18 2.74
N LYS A 138 -36.86 9.88 1.74
CA LYS A 138 -36.55 9.61 0.33
C LYS A 138 -35.08 9.82 0.01
N LEU A 139 -34.46 10.85 0.58
CA LEU A 139 -33.02 11.09 0.39
C LEU A 139 -32.20 9.89 0.89
N VAL A 140 -32.55 9.38 2.07
CA VAL A 140 -31.88 8.22 2.66
C VAL A 140 -32.07 6.98 1.78
N GLU A 141 -33.25 6.81 1.19
CA GLU A 141 -33.50 5.71 0.25
C GLU A 141 -32.58 5.79 -0.98
N GLU A 142 -32.39 6.98 -1.55
CA GLU A 142 -31.45 7.20 -2.66
C GLU A 142 -29.98 6.98 -2.26
N LEU A 143 -29.58 7.48 -1.08
CA LEU A 143 -28.24 7.24 -0.55
C LEU A 143 -27.99 5.75 -0.24
N ILE A 144 -29.01 4.99 0.16
CA ILE A 144 -28.91 3.53 0.33
C ILE A 144 -28.74 2.85 -1.04
N LYS A 145 -29.46 3.28 -2.08
CA LYS A 145 -29.31 2.75 -3.45
C LYS A 145 -27.89 2.95 -3.98
N MET A 146 -27.22 4.05 -3.63
CA MET A 146 -25.83 4.30 -4.00
C MET A 146 -24.87 3.16 -3.59
N ARG A 147 -25.10 2.50 -2.44
CA ARG A 147 -24.28 1.35 -1.99
C ARG A 147 -24.25 0.21 -3.01
N HIS A 148 -25.35 0.03 -3.74
CA HIS A 148 -25.52 -1.04 -4.73
C HIS A 148 -25.43 -0.53 -6.17
N ASN A 149 -25.11 0.75 -6.36
CA ASN A 149 -25.02 1.34 -7.67
C ASN A 149 -23.73 0.89 -8.36
N THR A 150 -23.88 0.11 -9.44
CA THR A 150 -22.77 -0.43 -10.22
C THR A 150 -22.12 0.58 -11.16
N GLY A 151 -22.71 1.78 -11.32
CA GLY A 151 -22.18 2.86 -12.16
C GLY A 151 -21.16 3.75 -11.45
N VAL A 152 -20.94 3.57 -10.14
CA VAL A 152 -20.02 4.41 -9.35
C VAL A 152 -18.56 4.03 -9.59
N PHE A 153 -18.29 2.75 -9.84
CA PHE A 153 -16.95 2.24 -10.09
C PHE A 153 -16.96 1.30 -11.30
N ALA A 154 -15.86 1.28 -12.06
CA ALA A 154 -15.73 0.37 -13.21
C ALA A 154 -15.82 -1.12 -12.81
N GLU A 155 -15.38 -1.44 -11.60
CA GLU A 155 -15.43 -2.76 -10.98
C GLU A 155 -16.83 -3.17 -10.49
N GLY A 156 -17.82 -2.28 -10.53
CA GLY A 156 -19.20 -2.52 -10.10
C GLY A 156 -19.61 -1.68 -8.89
N ALA A 157 -20.30 -2.30 -7.94
CA ALA A 157 -20.72 -1.60 -6.73
C ALA A 157 -19.51 -1.20 -5.88
N PRO A 158 -19.60 -0.16 -5.02
CA PRO A 158 -18.55 0.22 -4.09
C PRO A 158 -17.96 -0.95 -3.29
N GLU A 159 -18.80 -1.91 -2.89
CA GLU A 159 -18.38 -3.13 -2.19
C GLU A 159 -17.50 -4.04 -3.07
N ASP A 160 -17.85 -4.18 -4.35
CA ASP A 160 -17.12 -5.02 -5.31
C ASP A 160 -15.75 -4.45 -5.64
N PHE A 161 -15.64 -3.12 -5.75
CA PHE A 161 -14.35 -2.43 -5.85
C PHE A 161 -13.44 -2.80 -4.68
N MET A 162 -13.94 -2.69 -3.46
CA MET A 162 -13.15 -2.99 -2.25
C MET A 162 -12.78 -4.47 -2.15
N LYS A 163 -13.69 -5.39 -2.50
CA LYS A 163 -13.40 -6.83 -2.58
C LYS A 163 -12.29 -7.11 -3.59
N SER A 164 -12.38 -6.55 -4.79
CA SER A 164 -11.39 -6.70 -5.86
C SER A 164 -10.01 -6.18 -5.42
N LEU A 165 -9.98 -5.01 -4.77
CA LEU A 165 -8.75 -4.39 -4.27
C LEU A 165 -8.05 -5.29 -3.23
N VAL A 166 -8.79 -5.75 -2.23
CA VAL A 166 -8.26 -6.60 -1.15
C VAL A 166 -7.83 -7.96 -1.69
N ALA A 167 -8.60 -8.57 -2.59
CA ALA A 167 -8.26 -9.84 -3.21
C ALA A 167 -6.96 -9.73 -4.03
N THR A 168 -6.82 -8.68 -4.85
CA THR A 168 -5.63 -8.43 -5.65
C THR A 168 -4.41 -8.18 -4.76
N LEU A 169 -4.56 -7.38 -3.69
CA LEU A 169 -3.51 -7.14 -2.69
C LEU A 169 -3.04 -8.45 -2.05
N GLY A 170 -3.97 -9.33 -1.68
CA GLY A 170 -3.66 -10.64 -1.10
C GLY A 170 -2.85 -11.53 -2.05
N ILE A 171 -3.23 -11.57 -3.33
CA ILE A 171 -2.50 -12.33 -4.37
C ILE A 171 -1.10 -11.75 -4.58
N ASP A 172 -0.97 -10.44 -4.74
CA ASP A 172 0.30 -9.76 -4.96
C ASP A 172 1.25 -9.93 -3.76
N SER A 173 0.72 -9.84 -2.54
CA SER A 173 1.48 -10.10 -1.30
C SER A 173 2.02 -11.53 -1.27
N GLN A 174 1.17 -12.52 -1.54
CA GLN A 174 1.58 -13.93 -1.56
C GLN A 174 2.60 -14.22 -2.67
N GLN A 175 2.48 -13.59 -3.83
CA GLN A 175 3.47 -13.67 -4.90
C GLN A 175 4.81 -13.06 -4.48
N SER A 176 4.77 -11.92 -3.79
CA SER A 176 5.96 -11.21 -3.32
C SER A 176 6.73 -12.01 -2.28
N ILE A 177 6.03 -12.65 -1.34
CA ILE A 177 6.64 -13.57 -0.35
C ILE A 177 7.35 -14.72 -1.05
N ARG A 178 6.67 -15.42 -1.97
CA ARG A 178 7.28 -16.52 -2.75
C ARG A 178 8.47 -16.05 -3.58
N HIS A 179 8.40 -14.85 -4.14
CA HIS A 179 9.54 -14.27 -4.86
C HIS A 179 10.71 -13.99 -3.94
N SER A 180 10.48 -13.44 -2.75
CA SER A 180 11.53 -13.22 -1.74
C SER A 180 12.21 -14.54 -1.36
N GLU A 181 11.43 -15.57 -1.02
CA GLU A 181 11.95 -16.90 -0.66
C GLU A 181 12.79 -17.52 -1.79
N ASN A 182 12.31 -17.41 -3.04
CA ASN A 182 13.05 -17.88 -4.20
C ASN A 182 14.37 -17.11 -4.39
N ARG A 183 14.37 -15.79 -4.18
CA ARG A 183 15.58 -14.98 -4.25
C ARG A 183 16.57 -15.35 -3.16
N ASP A 184 16.11 -15.59 -1.93
CA ASP A 184 16.95 -16.05 -0.82
C ASP A 184 17.58 -17.41 -1.12
N ASN A 185 16.82 -18.35 -1.69
CA ASN A 185 17.33 -19.65 -2.11
C ASN A 185 18.39 -19.53 -3.22
N ILE A 186 18.18 -18.65 -4.20
CA ILE A 186 19.17 -18.37 -5.25
C ILE A 186 20.44 -17.77 -4.65
N VAL A 187 20.31 -16.80 -3.74
CA VAL A 187 21.46 -16.20 -3.04
C VAL A 187 22.24 -17.25 -2.27
N LYS A 188 21.56 -18.11 -1.50
CA LYS A 188 22.20 -19.23 -0.78
C LYS A 188 22.91 -20.18 -1.73
N GLN A 189 22.30 -20.53 -2.86
CA GLN A 189 22.92 -21.41 -3.86
C GLN A 189 24.19 -20.77 -4.45
N ILE A 190 24.15 -19.48 -4.78
CA ILE A 190 25.31 -18.74 -5.29
C ILE A 190 26.40 -18.66 -4.22
N GLN A 191 26.05 -18.38 -2.97
CA GLN A 191 26.99 -18.37 -1.85
C GLN A 191 27.67 -19.73 -1.66
N ASN A 192 26.91 -20.82 -1.69
CA ASN A 192 27.45 -22.18 -1.58
C ASN A 192 28.39 -22.53 -2.74
N ARG A 193 28.04 -22.15 -3.98
CA ARG A 193 28.93 -22.33 -5.14
C ARG A 193 30.22 -21.53 -5.00
N ARG A 194 30.13 -20.28 -4.55
CA ARG A 194 31.30 -19.45 -4.29
C ARG A 194 32.19 -20.04 -3.21
N LEU A 195 31.61 -20.59 -2.14
CA LEU A 195 32.34 -21.31 -1.10
C LEU A 195 32.92 -22.64 -1.56
N ALA A 196 32.31 -23.32 -2.54
CA ALA A 196 32.86 -24.55 -3.10
C ALA A 196 34.10 -24.28 -3.98
N ASP A 197 34.08 -23.21 -4.79
CA ASP A 197 35.22 -22.85 -5.64
C ASP A 197 36.33 -22.12 -4.87
N SER A 198 35.96 -21.25 -3.91
CA SER A 198 36.91 -20.46 -3.11
C SER A 198 37.27 -21.11 -1.78
N GLY A 199 36.60 -22.21 -1.43
CA GLY A 199 36.83 -22.94 -0.19
C GLY A 199 38.03 -23.84 -0.34
N VAL A 200 38.93 -23.72 0.62
CA VAL A 200 40.09 -24.61 0.75
C VAL A 200 39.72 -25.71 1.74
N SER A 201 39.88 -26.97 1.33
CA SER A 201 39.69 -28.10 2.24
C SER A 201 40.92 -28.22 3.15
N LEU A 202 40.76 -27.94 4.44
CA LEU A 202 41.84 -28.06 5.43
C LEU A 202 42.42 -29.49 5.48
N ASP A 203 41.60 -30.50 5.20
CA ASP A 203 42.05 -31.89 5.17
C ASP A 203 42.92 -32.18 3.93
N GLU A 204 42.58 -31.61 2.77
CA GLU A 204 43.46 -31.70 1.58
C GLU A 204 44.73 -30.88 1.76
N GLU A 205 44.67 -29.68 2.36
CA GLU A 205 45.86 -28.91 2.67
C GLU A 205 46.76 -29.63 3.69
N MET A 206 46.18 -30.26 4.71
CA MET A 206 46.93 -31.06 5.68
C MET A 206 47.54 -32.31 5.02
N ALA A 207 46.81 -33.02 4.17
CA ALA A 207 47.33 -34.15 3.42
C ALA A 207 48.47 -33.73 2.48
N ASN A 208 48.31 -32.61 1.78
CA ASN A 208 49.35 -32.03 0.93
C ASN A 208 50.56 -31.59 1.75
N MET A 209 50.36 -30.97 2.92
CA MET A 209 51.43 -30.58 3.84
C MET A 209 52.22 -31.80 4.31
N ILE A 210 51.54 -32.87 4.74
CA ILE A 210 52.17 -34.15 5.14
C ILE A 210 52.93 -34.75 3.94
N ARG A 211 52.35 -34.73 2.73
CA ARG A 211 53.02 -35.21 1.51
C ARG A 211 54.29 -34.42 1.20
N TYR A 212 54.24 -33.10 1.30
CA TYR A 212 55.40 -32.24 1.11
C TYR A 212 56.46 -32.46 2.18
N GLN A 213 56.06 -32.68 3.44
CA GLN A 213 56.98 -32.99 4.53
C GLN A 213 57.70 -34.34 4.30
N HIS A 214 56.98 -35.38 3.86
CA HIS A 214 57.59 -36.66 3.48
C HIS A 214 58.53 -36.52 2.27
N SER A 215 58.11 -35.79 1.24
CA SER A 215 58.92 -35.55 0.05
C SER A 215 60.20 -34.78 0.38
N TYR A 216 60.11 -33.78 1.27
CA TYR A 216 61.25 -33.02 1.75
C TYR A 216 62.23 -33.91 2.55
N ASN A 217 61.72 -34.73 3.46
CA ASN A 217 62.56 -35.68 4.20
C ASN A 217 63.24 -36.70 3.27
N ALA A 218 62.54 -37.21 2.26
CA ALA A 218 63.11 -38.11 1.27
C ALA A 218 64.22 -37.43 0.45
N ALA A 219 64.01 -36.18 0.02
CA ALA A 219 65.02 -35.39 -0.68
C ALA A 219 66.26 -35.12 0.20
N ALA A 220 66.06 -34.81 1.48
CA ALA A 220 67.15 -34.63 2.44
C ALA A 220 67.96 -35.92 2.62
N MET A 221 67.31 -37.08 2.73
CA MET A 221 67.98 -38.39 2.75
C MET A 221 68.74 -38.67 1.45
N MET A 222 68.20 -38.27 0.30
CA MET A 222 68.89 -38.41 -0.98
C MET A 222 70.16 -37.55 -1.03
N ILE A 223 70.13 -36.33 -0.46
CA ILE A 223 71.31 -35.47 -0.35
C ILE A 223 72.34 -36.07 0.60
N ILE A 224 71.92 -36.61 1.74
CA ILE A 224 72.80 -37.27 2.71
C ILE A 224 73.49 -38.48 2.07
N THR A 225 72.72 -39.35 1.43
CA THR A 225 73.26 -40.53 0.74
C THR A 225 74.19 -40.16 -0.42
N MET A 226 73.86 -39.10 -1.17
CA MET A 226 74.78 -38.56 -2.19
C MET A 226 76.08 -38.02 -1.56
N GLY A 227 75.97 -37.35 -0.40
CA GLY A 227 77.12 -36.92 0.40
C GLY A 227 77.99 -38.09 0.85
N GLU A 228 77.39 -39.18 1.34
CA GLU A 228 78.10 -40.41 1.71
C GLU A 228 78.77 -41.08 0.50
N ILE A 229 78.15 -41.05 -0.67
CA ILE A 229 78.76 -41.51 -1.93
C ILE A 229 79.98 -40.63 -2.26
N TYR A 230 79.87 -39.31 -2.17
CA TYR A 230 81.00 -38.42 -2.42
C TYR A 230 82.14 -38.63 -1.41
N ASP A 231 81.83 -38.77 -0.12
CA ASP A 231 82.83 -39.04 0.92
C ASP A 231 83.53 -40.38 0.69
N THR A 232 82.82 -41.42 0.27
CA THR A 232 83.43 -42.72 -0.05
C THR A 232 84.28 -42.66 -1.32
N LEU A 233 83.83 -41.99 -2.37
CA LEU A 233 84.62 -41.80 -3.60
C LEU A 233 85.89 -40.98 -3.36
N ILE A 234 85.81 -39.89 -2.58
CA ILE A 234 86.92 -38.98 -2.35
C ILE A 234 87.89 -39.55 -1.30
N ASN A 235 87.39 -39.98 -0.13
CA ASN A 235 88.23 -40.33 1.00
C ASN A 235 88.62 -41.82 1.06
N ARG A 236 87.87 -42.74 0.42
CA ARG A 236 88.19 -44.19 0.43
C ARG A 236 88.79 -44.73 -0.87
N LEU A 237 88.65 -44.05 -2.01
CA LEU A 237 89.32 -44.44 -3.27
C LEU A 237 90.55 -43.58 -3.62
N GLY A 238 90.68 -42.38 -3.04
CA GLY A 238 91.81 -41.46 -3.28
C GLY A 238 93.07 -41.72 -2.45
N MET A 239 93.06 -42.65 -1.49
CA MET A 239 94.26 -43.06 -0.75
C MET A 239 94.90 -44.29 -1.40
N ARG A 240 95.75 -44.04 -2.40
CA ARG A 240 96.87 -44.90 -2.83
C ARG A 240 98.02 -44.03 -3.31
#